data_AF-A0A9P6XZ15-F1
#
_entry.id   AF-A0A9P6XZ15-F1
#
_cell.length_a   1.000
_cell.length_b   1.000
_cell.length_c   1.000
_cell.angle_alpha   90.00
_cell.angle_beta   90.00
_cell.angle_gamma   90.00
#
_symmetry.space_group_name_H-M   'P 1'
#
loop_
_entity.id
_entity.type
_entity.pdbx_description
1 polymer ?
#
loop_
_entity_poly.entity_id
_entity_poly.type
_entity_poly.pdbx_seq_one_letter_code
_entity_poly.pdbx_strand_id
1 'polypeptide(L)'
;MQTPSAMARYLPVASRLAARTGLTLQRLLLPISAAIVMGGALTMVGNSPLILLNDLLASANNNLPSGLATIEPLRMFAPLPIGVALLVASLLYFRYYGDRKLIEEENLVNDGVTPARTESYFAKTYGIEGDVFELVVSAESPLVGMTLGEAENLHDAPLLLALKTGNDTRLAPPAEMRIWVGSVL
;
A
#
# COMPACT_ATOMS: atom_id res chain seq x y z
N MET A 1 -18.15 7.05 19.99
CA MET A 1 -17.69 7.26 18.59
C MET A 1 -17.87 5.95 17.86
N GLN A 2 -18.52 5.96 16.69
CA GLN A 2 -18.62 4.74 15.89
C GLN A 2 -17.25 4.40 15.26
N THR A 3 -16.99 3.12 15.01
CA THR A 3 -15.72 2.63 14.44
C THR A 3 -15.29 3.35 13.14
N PRO A 4 -16.19 3.75 12.21
CA PRO A 4 -15.79 4.46 11.00
C PRO A 4 -15.33 5.90 11.31
N SER A 5 -15.96 6.56 12.28
CA SER A 5 -15.58 7.92 12.70
C SER A 5 -14.20 7.95 13.35
N ALA A 6 -13.86 6.90 14.11
CA ALA A 6 -12.51 6.75 14.65
C ALA A 6 -11.50 6.51 13.52
N MET A 7 -11.81 5.63 12.57
CA MET A 7 -10.92 5.31 11.45
C MET A 7 -10.63 6.53 10.56
N ALA A 8 -11.66 7.34 10.26
CA ALA A 8 -11.51 8.58 9.50
C ALA A 8 -10.56 9.59 10.16
N ARG A 9 -10.53 9.66 11.50
CA ARG A 9 -9.61 10.54 12.25
C ARG A 9 -8.17 10.03 12.22
N TYR A 10 -7.97 8.71 12.23
CA TYR A 10 -6.64 8.12 12.24
C TYR A 10 -6.00 8.00 10.86
N LEU A 11 -6.79 7.96 9.78
CA LEU A 11 -6.30 7.90 8.40
C LEU A 11 -5.25 9.00 8.05
N PRO A 12 -5.48 10.30 8.29
CA PRO A 12 -4.49 11.34 7.97
C PRO A 12 -3.25 11.30 8.89
N VAL A 13 -3.36 10.70 10.07
CA VAL A 13 -2.21 10.51 10.98
C VAL A 13 -1.36 9.34 10.50
N ALA A 14 -2.00 8.22 10.16
CA ALA A 14 -1.34 7.05 9.60
C ALA A 14 -0.64 7.37 8.28
N SER A 15 -1.28 8.15 7.39
CA SER A 15 -0.69 8.64 6.14
C SER A 15 0.57 9.46 6.35
N ARG A 16 0.54 10.43 7.28
CA ARG A 16 1.72 11.25 7.60
C ARG A 16 2.84 10.44 8.24
N LEU A 17 2.51 9.45 9.07
CA LEU A 17 3.50 8.59 9.71
C LEU A 17 4.14 7.62 8.72
N ALA A 18 3.35 7.04 7.81
CA ALA A 18 3.82 6.20 6.71
C ALA A 18 4.86 6.96 5.85
N ALA A 19 4.51 8.19 5.43
CA ALA A 19 5.40 9.04 4.62
C ALA A 19 6.73 9.39 5.33
N ARG A 20 6.72 9.54 6.66
CA ARG A 20 7.93 9.87 7.45
C ARG A 20 8.82 8.66 7.76
N THR A 21 8.22 7.49 7.91
CA THR A 21 8.92 6.26 8.29
C THR A 21 9.36 5.43 7.07
N GLY A 22 8.89 5.78 5.87
CA GLY A 22 9.11 5.00 4.66
C GLY A 22 8.33 3.69 4.62
N LEU A 23 7.43 3.46 5.59
CA LEU A 23 6.56 2.29 5.65
C LEU A 23 5.33 2.48 4.76
N THR A 24 4.80 1.39 4.21
CA THR A 24 3.55 1.43 3.46
C THR A 24 2.36 1.76 4.34
N LEU A 25 1.41 2.50 3.75
CA LEU A 25 0.20 2.92 4.43
C LEU A 25 -0.64 1.73 4.91
N GLN A 26 -0.72 0.65 4.11
CA GLN A 26 -1.46 -0.57 4.46
C GLN A 26 -0.94 -1.22 5.74
N ARG A 27 0.40 -1.25 5.93
CA ARG A 27 1.04 -1.85 7.09
C ARG A 27 0.69 -1.13 8.40
N LEU A 28 0.40 0.16 8.34
CA LEU A 28 -0.06 0.95 9.48
C LEU A 28 -1.59 0.92 9.63
N LEU A 29 -2.35 1.01 8.55
CA LEU A 29 -3.81 1.12 8.60
C LEU A 29 -4.50 -0.16 9.08
N LEU A 30 -4.01 -1.32 8.66
CA LEU A 30 -4.65 -2.60 8.96
C LEU A 30 -4.61 -2.98 10.46
N PRO A 31 -3.47 -2.83 11.19
CA PRO A 31 -3.46 -3.04 12.63
C PRO A 31 -4.25 -1.96 13.39
N ILE A 32 -4.25 -0.70 12.92
CA ILE A 32 -5.04 0.39 13.51
C ILE A 32 -6.54 0.09 13.36
N SER A 33 -6.99 -0.34 12.18
CA SER A 33 -8.40 -0.66 11.94
C SER A 33 -8.86 -1.84 12.79
N ALA A 34 -8.04 -2.89 12.91
CA ALA A 34 -8.32 -4.02 13.78
C ALA A 34 -8.43 -3.60 15.25
N ALA A 35 -7.54 -2.73 15.73
CA ALA A 35 -7.60 -2.20 17.09
C ALA A 35 -8.88 -1.36 17.33
N ILE A 36 -9.29 -0.56 16.35
CA ILE A 36 -10.53 0.25 16.43
C ILE A 36 -11.77 -0.66 16.49
N VAL A 37 -11.82 -1.72 15.67
CA VAL A 37 -12.95 -2.67 15.65
C VAL A 37 -13.02 -3.46 16.95
N MET A 38 -11.90 -4.02 17.43
CA MET A 38 -11.86 -4.76 18.69
C MET A 38 -12.15 -3.85 19.89
N GLY A 39 -11.67 -2.61 19.87
CA GLY A 39 -11.97 -1.61 20.89
C GLY A 39 -13.45 -1.25 20.95
N GLY A 40 -14.13 -1.19 19.79
CA GLY A 40 -15.58 -0.99 19.70
C GLY A 40 -16.39 -2.13 20.33
N ALA A 41 -15.84 -3.34 20.40
CA ALA A 41 -16.49 -4.51 21.01
C ALA A 41 -16.31 -4.60 22.54
N LEU A 42 -15.53 -3.71 23.17
CA LEU A 42 -15.33 -3.71 24.62
C LEU A 42 -16.57 -3.30 25.43
N THR A 43 -17.48 -2.56 24.81
CA THR A 43 -18.70 -2.06 25.45
C THR A 43 -19.89 -2.29 24.55
N MET A 44 -21.07 -2.43 25.15
CA MET A 44 -22.31 -2.59 24.38
C MET A 44 -22.60 -1.36 23.49
N VAL A 45 -22.25 -0.15 23.94
CA VAL A 45 -22.50 1.13 23.22
C VAL A 45 -21.61 1.29 21.97
N GLY A 46 -20.48 0.60 21.91
CA GLY A 46 -19.48 0.77 20.85
C GLY A 46 -19.81 0.07 19.53
N ASN A 47 -20.77 -0.87 19.52
CA ASN A 47 -21.03 -1.74 18.37
C ASN A 47 -22.53 -1.98 18.16
N SER A 48 -23.08 -1.56 17.02
CA SER A 48 -24.52 -1.60 16.70
C SER A 48 -25.15 -3.00 16.84
N PRO A 49 -24.51 -4.10 16.37
CA PRO A 49 -24.96 -5.48 16.65
C PRO A 49 -25.17 -5.81 18.13
N LEU A 50 -24.32 -5.32 19.04
CA LEU A 50 -24.45 -5.61 20.48
C LEU A 50 -25.61 -4.83 21.11
N ILE A 51 -25.88 -3.62 20.60
CA ILE A 51 -27.07 -2.84 20.99
C ILE A 51 -28.34 -3.56 20.52
N LEU A 52 -28.38 -3.97 19.24
CA LEU A 52 -29.51 -4.70 18.68
C LEU A 52 -29.75 -6.02 19.43
N LEU A 53 -28.68 -6.74 19.81
CA LEU A 53 -28.79 -7.95 20.62
C LEU A 53 -29.44 -7.65 21.99
N ASN A 54 -29.09 -6.54 22.63
CA ASN A 54 -29.72 -6.12 23.89
C ASN A 54 -31.20 -5.79 23.70
N ASP A 55 -31.56 -5.10 22.62
CA ASP A 55 -32.95 -4.75 22.28
C ASP A 55 -33.79 -6.00 21.95
N LEU A 56 -33.19 -6.99 21.27
CA LEU A 56 -33.82 -8.27 20.97
C LEU A 56 -34.00 -9.12 22.24
N LEU A 57 -33.03 -9.12 23.15
CA LEU A 57 -33.14 -9.77 24.46
C LEU A 57 -34.27 -9.16 25.30
N ALA A 58 -34.40 -7.84 25.31
CA ALA A 58 -35.49 -7.14 25.98
C ALA A 58 -36.86 -7.46 25.35
N SER A 59 -36.92 -7.52 24.01
CA SER A 59 -38.14 -7.87 23.26
C SER A 59 -38.54 -9.34 23.43
N ALA A 60 -37.57 -10.25 23.51
CA ALA A 60 -37.80 -11.68 23.77
C ALA A 60 -38.31 -11.91 25.21
N ASN A 61 -37.77 -11.18 26.20
CA ASN A 61 -38.27 -11.20 27.58
C ASN A 61 -39.73 -10.74 27.71
N ASN A 62 -40.14 -9.73 26.94
CA ASN A 62 -41.53 -9.27 26.94
C ASN A 62 -42.52 -10.28 26.32
N ASN A 63 -42.03 -11.28 25.57
CA ASN A 63 -42.85 -12.32 24.92
C ASN A 63 -42.77 -13.68 25.65
N LEU A 64 -42.10 -13.78 26.79
CA LEU A 64 -42.01 -15.01 27.59
C LEU A 64 -43.24 -15.17 28.52
N PRO A 65 -43.85 -16.36 28.63
CA PRO A 65 -44.97 -16.61 29.52
C PRO A 65 -44.57 -16.46 31.00
N SER A 66 -45.49 -15.96 31.82
CA SER A 66 -45.31 -15.66 33.24
C SER A 66 -44.94 -16.90 34.05
N GLY A 67 -43.64 -17.10 34.29
CA GLY A 67 -43.10 -18.22 35.07
C GLY A 67 -41.68 -18.68 34.72
N LEU A 68 -41.07 -18.17 33.64
CA LEU A 68 -39.68 -18.46 33.26
C LEU A 68 -38.74 -17.33 33.68
N ALA A 69 -37.52 -17.69 34.11
CA ALA A 69 -36.49 -16.75 34.55
C ALA A 69 -36.21 -15.71 33.45
N THR A 70 -36.51 -14.44 33.74
CA THR A 70 -36.20 -13.30 32.87
C THR A 70 -34.70 -13.27 32.59
N ILE A 71 -34.32 -13.17 31.33
CA ILE A 71 -32.91 -13.02 30.96
C ILE A 71 -32.47 -11.62 31.38
N GLU A 72 -31.46 -11.50 32.25
CA GLU A 72 -30.98 -10.17 32.66
C GLU A 72 -30.50 -9.38 31.43
N PRO A 73 -30.89 -8.10 31.30
CA PRO A 73 -30.32 -7.22 30.30
C PRO A 73 -28.79 -7.25 30.40
N LEU A 74 -28.11 -7.41 29.28
CA LEU A 74 -26.65 -7.37 29.25
C LEU A 74 -26.19 -6.05 29.87
N ARG A 75 -25.33 -6.11 30.90
CA ARG A 75 -24.72 -4.92 31.50
C ARG A 75 -23.80 -4.26 30.45
N MET A 76 -23.60 -2.94 30.54
CA MET A 76 -22.77 -2.18 29.59
C MET A 76 -21.37 -2.79 29.31
N PHE A 77 -20.81 -3.46 30.32
CA PHE A 77 -19.49 -4.12 30.28
C PHE A 77 -19.55 -5.65 30.27
N ALA A 78 -20.71 -6.26 30.03
CA ALA A 78 -20.80 -7.72 29.84
C ALA A 78 -19.87 -8.26 28.74
N PRO A 79 -19.64 -7.54 27.60
CA PRO A 79 -18.69 -7.97 26.58
C PRO A 79 -17.22 -7.69 26.91
N LEU A 80 -16.93 -6.89 27.94
CA LEU A 80 -15.58 -6.41 28.27
C LEU A 80 -14.52 -7.53 28.38
N PRO A 81 -14.71 -8.62 29.15
CA PRO A 81 -13.68 -9.66 29.27
C PRO A 81 -13.37 -10.34 27.94
N ILE A 82 -14.39 -10.55 27.10
CA ILE A 82 -14.24 -11.15 25.76
C ILE A 82 -13.57 -10.15 24.82
N GLY A 83 -14.00 -8.89 24.83
CA GLY A 83 -13.41 -7.83 24.01
C GLY A 83 -11.94 -7.58 24.34
N VAL A 84 -11.55 -7.63 25.62
CA VAL A 84 -10.14 -7.52 26.03
C VAL A 84 -9.34 -8.71 25.54
N ALA A 85 -9.86 -9.93 25.69
CA ALA A 85 -9.20 -11.14 25.19
C ALA A 85 -8.98 -11.07 23.66
N LEU A 86 -9.99 -10.64 22.90
CA LEU A 86 -9.90 -10.48 21.44
C LEU A 86 -8.97 -9.32 21.04
N LEU A 87 -8.95 -8.23 21.78
CA LEU A 87 -8.05 -7.11 21.54
C LEU A 87 -6.59 -7.52 21.74
N VAL A 88 -6.31 -8.24 22.83
CA VAL A 88 -4.97 -8.79 23.09
C VAL A 88 -4.60 -9.81 22.01
N ALA A 89 -5.51 -10.72 21.64
CA ALA A 89 -5.27 -11.70 20.57
C ALA A 89 -4.97 -11.01 19.23
N SER A 90 -5.72 -9.96 18.89
CA SER A 90 -5.48 -9.14 17.69
C SER A 90 -4.09 -8.49 17.73
N LEU A 91 -3.73 -7.87 18.85
CA LEU A 91 -2.42 -7.23 19.00
C LEU A 91 -1.27 -8.24 18.89
N LEU A 92 -1.41 -9.42 19.50
CA LEU A 92 -0.43 -10.51 19.40
C LEU A 92 -0.35 -11.02 17.96
N TYR A 93 -1.47 -11.22 17.28
CA TYR A 93 -1.50 -11.64 15.87
C TYR A 93 -0.71 -10.68 14.99
N PHE A 94 -0.94 -9.36 15.11
CA PHE A 94 -0.20 -8.37 14.34
C PHE A 94 1.29 -8.31 14.71
N ARG A 95 1.61 -8.49 16.00
CA ARG A 95 2.99 -8.45 16.51
C ARG A 95 3.85 -9.65 16.09
N TYR A 96 3.26 -10.83 15.94
CA TYR A 96 3.99 -12.06 15.59
C TYR A 96 3.87 -12.46 14.12
N TYR A 97 2.68 -12.32 13.53
CA TYR A 97 2.38 -12.79 12.18
C TYR A 97 2.07 -11.66 11.20
N GLY A 98 1.42 -10.59 11.66
CA GLY A 98 0.99 -9.47 10.83
C GLY A 98 2.15 -8.79 10.11
N ASP A 99 3.22 -8.44 10.82
CA ASP A 99 4.38 -7.79 10.19
C ASP A 99 4.97 -8.61 9.03
N ARG A 100 5.09 -9.93 9.19
CA ARG A 100 5.69 -10.80 8.16
C ARG A 100 4.76 -11.01 6.96
N LYS A 101 3.47 -11.25 7.21
CA LYS A 101 2.48 -11.42 6.12
C LYS A 101 2.20 -10.13 5.37
N LEU A 102 2.18 -8.99 6.05
CA LEU A 102 1.96 -7.68 5.41
C LEU A 102 3.13 -7.28 4.51
N ILE A 103 4.37 -7.65 4.86
CA ILE A 103 5.54 -7.47 3.99
C ILE A 103 5.42 -8.35 2.73
N GLU A 104 4.97 -9.59 2.88
CA GLU A 104 4.78 -10.52 1.75
C GLU A 104 3.69 -10.02 0.78
N GLU A 105 2.53 -9.58 1.30
CA GLU A 105 1.48 -8.95 0.50
C GLU A 105 1.94 -7.64 -0.14
N GLU A 106 2.73 -6.82 0.56
CA GLU A 106 3.31 -5.60 0.00
C GLU A 106 4.25 -5.92 -1.17
N ASN A 107 5.12 -6.91 -1.05
CA ASN A 107 6.01 -7.31 -2.14
C ASN A 107 5.22 -7.81 -3.35
N LEU A 108 4.14 -8.57 -3.13
CA LEU A 108 3.24 -9.04 -4.19
C LEU A 108 2.50 -7.88 -4.90
N VAL A 109 2.06 -6.86 -4.15
CA VAL A 109 1.34 -5.69 -4.70
C VAL A 109 2.29 -4.70 -5.38
N ASN A 110 3.50 -4.50 -4.85
CA ASN A 110 4.54 -3.69 -5.50
C ASN A 110 5.05 -4.36 -6.78
N ASP A 111 5.04 -5.69 -6.86
CA ASP A 111 5.24 -6.41 -8.11
C ASP A 111 4.08 -6.18 -9.11
N GLY A 112 2.90 -5.77 -8.62
CA GLY A 112 1.65 -5.74 -9.37
C GLY A 112 1.16 -4.36 -9.81
N VAL A 113 2.03 -3.39 -10.15
CA VAL A 113 1.65 -2.06 -10.70
C VAL A 113 1.33 -1.01 -9.63
N THR A 114 2.37 -0.43 -9.00
CA THR A 114 2.24 0.87 -8.33
C THR A 114 3.11 1.92 -9.04
N PRO A 115 2.52 2.96 -9.66
CA PRO A 115 3.24 4.00 -10.40
C PRO A 115 3.85 5.06 -9.46
N ALA A 116 4.55 4.60 -8.41
CA ALA A 116 5.23 5.50 -7.47
C ALA A 116 6.68 5.79 -7.87
N ARG A 117 7.25 5.01 -8.79
CA ARG A 117 8.56 5.26 -9.39
C ARG A 117 8.47 4.97 -10.88
N THR A 118 8.45 6.03 -11.68
CA THR A 118 8.53 5.95 -13.14
C THR A 118 9.68 5.04 -13.59
N GLU A 119 10.81 5.05 -12.86
CA GLU A 119 11.96 4.17 -13.06
C GLU A 119 11.62 2.66 -12.95
N SER A 120 10.85 2.25 -11.93
CA SER A 120 10.51 0.83 -11.74
C SER A 120 9.46 0.32 -12.74
N TYR A 121 8.59 1.21 -13.24
CA TYR A 121 7.67 0.89 -14.33
C TYR A 121 8.42 0.63 -15.63
N PHE A 122 9.43 1.45 -15.93
CA PHE A 122 10.26 1.28 -17.13
C PHE A 122 11.14 0.02 -17.06
N ALA A 123 11.80 -0.23 -15.93
CA ALA A 123 12.59 -1.45 -15.72
C ALA A 123 11.74 -2.72 -15.94
N LYS A 124 10.50 -2.73 -15.44
CA LYS A 124 9.64 -3.91 -15.50
C LYS A 124 8.91 -4.10 -16.84
N THR A 125 8.48 -3.01 -17.49
CA THR A 125 7.75 -3.07 -18.78
C THR A 125 8.68 -3.42 -19.93
N TYR A 126 9.92 -2.94 -19.87
CA TYR A 126 10.92 -3.19 -20.91
C TYR A 126 11.94 -4.28 -20.54
N GLY A 127 11.83 -4.90 -19.35
CA GLY A 127 12.73 -5.97 -18.90
C GLY A 127 14.18 -5.52 -18.68
N ILE A 128 14.39 -4.24 -18.38
CA ILE A 128 15.71 -3.63 -18.23
C ILE A 128 16.15 -3.84 -16.78
N GLU A 129 16.64 -5.03 -16.47
CA GLU A 129 17.48 -5.27 -15.30
C GLU A 129 18.91 -4.87 -15.66
N GLY A 130 19.28 -3.62 -15.38
CA GLY A 130 20.61 -3.10 -15.65
C GLY A 130 20.79 -1.69 -15.08
N ASP A 131 22.03 -1.30 -14.79
CA ASP A 131 22.37 0.05 -14.35
C ASP A 131 22.12 1.05 -15.49
N VAL A 132 21.35 2.10 -15.21
CA VAL A 132 21.11 3.20 -16.16
C VAL A 132 22.25 4.21 -16.04
N PHE A 133 22.94 4.47 -17.14
CA PHE A 133 23.99 5.47 -17.22
C PHE A 133 23.59 6.58 -18.19
N GLU A 134 23.86 7.83 -17.80
CA GLU A 134 23.73 9.00 -18.68
C GLU A 134 25.09 9.28 -19.33
N LEU A 135 25.16 9.19 -20.66
CA LEU A 135 26.40 9.28 -21.43
C LEU A 135 26.38 10.52 -22.33
N VAL A 136 27.37 11.40 -22.18
CA VAL A 136 27.52 12.58 -23.05
C VAL A 136 28.43 12.24 -24.23
N VAL A 137 27.93 12.43 -25.45
CA VAL A 137 28.67 12.18 -26.68
C VAL A 137 29.64 13.35 -26.93
N SER A 138 30.94 13.10 -26.70
CA SER A 138 32.01 14.06 -26.99
C SER A 138 32.27 14.19 -28.50
N ALA A 139 32.92 15.28 -28.91
CA ALA A 139 33.25 15.55 -30.33
C ALA A 139 34.18 14.49 -30.96
N GLU A 140 34.95 13.78 -30.15
CA GLU A 140 35.84 12.69 -30.58
C GLU A 140 35.17 11.31 -30.59
N SER A 141 33.89 11.22 -30.21
CA SER A 141 33.19 9.94 -30.12
C SER A 141 32.89 9.38 -31.52
N PRO A 142 33.16 8.08 -31.78
CA PRO A 142 32.81 7.44 -33.05
C PRO A 142 31.30 7.37 -33.29
N LEU A 143 30.49 7.60 -32.25
CA LEU A 143 29.03 7.65 -32.33
C LEU A 143 28.51 8.90 -33.06
N VAL A 144 29.35 9.94 -33.22
CA VAL A 144 28.95 11.19 -33.89
C VAL A 144 28.69 10.93 -35.37
N GLY A 145 27.46 11.22 -35.80
CA GLY A 145 27.03 11.04 -37.18
C GLY A 145 26.47 9.65 -37.50
N MET A 146 26.58 8.68 -36.59
CA MET A 146 25.91 7.39 -36.70
C MET A 146 24.41 7.53 -36.47
N THR A 147 23.62 6.66 -37.09
CA THR A 147 22.20 6.49 -36.73
C THR A 147 22.08 5.68 -35.44
N LEU A 148 21.00 5.90 -34.69
CA LEU A 148 20.73 5.16 -33.46
C LEU A 148 20.72 3.63 -33.70
N GLY A 149 20.12 3.19 -34.81
CA GLY A 149 20.09 1.78 -35.19
C GLY A 149 21.46 1.21 -35.57
N GLU A 150 22.39 2.01 -36.09
CA GLU A 150 23.78 1.59 -36.31
C GLU A 150 24.55 1.52 -34.98
N ALA A 151 24.28 2.44 -34.05
CA ALA A 151 24.89 2.46 -32.73
C ALA A 151 24.44 1.27 -31.86
N GLU A 152 23.15 0.89 -31.92
CA GLU A 152 22.62 -0.29 -31.22
C GLU A 152 23.11 -1.62 -31.83
N ASN A 153 23.49 -1.63 -33.11
CA ASN A 153 24.06 -2.80 -33.78
C ASN A 153 25.57 -2.99 -33.48
N LEU A 154 26.21 -2.07 -32.76
CA LEU A 154 27.60 -2.23 -32.36
C LEU A 154 27.73 -3.39 -31.35
N HIS A 155 28.82 -4.14 -31.43
CA HIS A 155 29.08 -5.24 -30.49
C HIS A 155 29.18 -4.67 -29.05
N ASP A 156 28.39 -5.23 -28.13
CA ASP A 156 28.31 -4.81 -26.71
C ASP A 156 27.67 -3.43 -26.48
N ALA A 157 26.87 -2.92 -27.42
CA ALA A 157 26.16 -1.65 -27.25
C ALA A 157 25.07 -1.76 -26.17
N PRO A 158 25.01 -0.81 -25.21
CA PRO A 158 23.89 -0.72 -24.29
C PRO A 158 22.62 -0.30 -25.03
N LEU A 159 21.45 -0.74 -24.54
CA LEU A 159 20.16 -0.33 -25.08
C LEU A 159 19.96 1.18 -24.87
N LEU A 160 19.73 1.93 -25.95
CA LEU A 160 19.61 3.38 -25.91
C LEU A 160 18.16 3.78 -25.65
N LEU A 161 17.86 4.24 -24.43
CA LEU A 161 16.49 4.50 -23.98
C LEU A 161 15.98 5.90 -24.35
N ALA A 162 16.88 6.88 -24.35
CA ALA A 162 16.56 8.27 -24.62
C ALA A 162 17.70 8.94 -25.40
N LEU A 163 17.35 9.96 -26.16
CA LEU A 163 18.32 10.84 -26.80
C LEU A 163 17.90 12.27 -26.52
N LYS A 164 18.82 13.04 -25.93
CA LYS A 164 18.69 14.48 -25.77
C LYS A 164 19.67 15.18 -26.68
N THR A 165 19.18 15.94 -27.64
CA THR A 165 20.02 16.75 -28.54
C THR A 165 19.69 18.22 -28.32
N GLY A 166 20.58 18.94 -27.65
CA GLY A 166 20.33 20.32 -27.21
C GLY A 166 19.16 20.39 -26.22
N ASN A 167 18.02 20.94 -26.66
CA ASN A 167 16.82 21.11 -25.84
C ASN A 167 15.69 20.13 -26.20
N ASP A 168 15.84 19.32 -27.26
CA ASP A 168 14.86 18.27 -27.61
C ASP A 168 15.24 16.98 -26.89
N THR A 169 14.34 16.48 -26.06
CA THR A 169 14.51 15.22 -25.31
C THR A 169 13.46 14.24 -25.81
N ARG A 170 13.90 13.12 -26.36
CA ARG A 170 13.00 12.07 -26.85
C ARG A 170 13.27 10.77 -26.14
N LEU A 171 12.20 10.22 -25.56
CA LEU A 171 12.15 8.86 -25.05
C LEU A 171 11.86 7.91 -26.24
N ALA A 172 12.57 6.79 -26.33
CA ALA A 172 12.50 5.83 -27.44
C ALA A 172 12.69 6.51 -28.82
N PRO A 173 13.90 7.01 -29.13
CA PRO A 173 14.17 7.69 -30.39
C PRO A 173 14.05 6.71 -31.58
N PRO A 174 13.62 7.17 -32.77
CA PRO A 174 13.59 6.32 -33.97
C PRO A 174 15.00 5.85 -34.36
N ALA A 175 15.13 4.62 -34.86
CA ALA A 175 16.40 4.03 -35.28
C ALA A 175 17.16 4.86 -36.35
N GLU A 176 16.44 5.65 -37.16
CA GLU A 176 17.02 6.50 -38.20
C GLU A 176 17.59 7.83 -37.67
N MET A 177 17.37 8.15 -36.39
CA MET A 177 17.81 9.41 -35.80
C MET A 177 19.32 9.43 -35.66
N ARG A 178 19.96 10.52 -36.09
CA ARG A 178 21.42 10.69 -35.99
C ARG A 178 21.83 11.24 -34.65
N ILE A 179 22.94 10.71 -34.12
CA ILE A 179 23.58 11.17 -32.90
C ILE A 179 24.51 12.35 -33.24
N TRP A 180 24.40 13.45 -32.49
CA TRP A 180 25.18 14.66 -32.70
C TRP A 180 26.19 14.88 -31.57
N VAL A 181 27.17 15.76 -31.81
CA VAL A 181 28.11 16.19 -30.77
C VAL A 181 27.35 16.89 -29.65
N GLY A 182 27.57 16.48 -28.41
CA GLY A 182 26.87 17.03 -27.24
C GLY A 182 25.48 16.43 -27.02
N SER A 183 25.09 15.41 -27.78
CA SER A 183 23.91 14.61 -27.44
C SER A 183 24.15 13.82 -26.15
N VAL A 184 23.09 13.63 -25.37
CA VAL A 184 23.09 12.79 -24.16
C VAL A 184 22.24 11.56 -24.43
N LEU A 185 22.81 10.40 -24.15
CA LEU A 185 22.25 9.05 -24.32
C LEU A 185 21.91 8.44 -22.96
#